data_AF-A0A257GJA9-F1
#
_entry.id   AF-A0A257GJA9-F1
#
_cell.length_a   1.000
_cell.length_b   1.000
_cell.length_c   1.000
_cell.angle_alpha   90.00
_cell.angle_beta   90.00
_cell.angle_gamma   90.00
#
_symmetry.space_group_name_H-M   'P 1'
#
loop_
_entity.id
_entity.type
_entity.pdbx_description
1 polymer ?
#
loop_
_entity_poly.entity_id
_entity_poly.type
_entity_poly.pdbx_seq_one_letter_code
_entity_poly.pdbx_strand_id
1 'polypeptide(L)'
;MRLVCPNCDAEYEVDAAAIPEGGRDVQCSNCGHAWFQLSPDVEAELAAEEALFDAPPPIAAAVAIPPVTAAATEVVTGAEHDDVPEPDAPPSPPAPEPALRSIDESVLAVLREEAAREVEARKVETPVVETQTELGLEPPAAGMGAVARRLARLKGEPEVVAKPQTRREMLPEIEEINSTLRASSEKRTGQSAAYSDSMAETGGQKSSFRSGFVLMLVVAVVLLTAYVMAPKLQQQFPAAAGALQAYVAAVDAGRVWLDGALKSAIGVLKGLAGSKP
;
A
#
# COMPACT_ATOMS: atom_id res chain seq x y z
N MET A 1 -1.96 35.74 -6.37
CA MET A 1 -2.76 34.50 -6.35
C MET A 1 -2.80 33.91 -4.95
N ARG A 2 -3.79 33.09 -4.61
CA ARG A 2 -3.98 32.52 -3.27
C ARG A 2 -3.73 31.02 -3.30
N LEU A 3 -2.80 30.57 -2.47
CA LEU A 3 -2.44 29.17 -2.27
C LEU A 3 -3.05 28.65 -0.98
N VAL A 4 -3.56 27.43 -1.00
CA VAL A 4 -4.13 26.77 0.18
C VAL A 4 -3.39 25.45 0.40
N CYS A 5 -2.87 25.25 1.61
CA CYS A 5 -2.18 24.01 1.94
C CYS A 5 -3.19 22.86 2.08
N PRO A 6 -3.06 21.75 1.32
CA PRO A 6 -4.01 20.64 1.36
C PRO A 6 -3.97 19.80 2.66
N ASN A 7 -2.99 20.05 3.54
CA ASN A 7 -2.82 19.29 4.77
C ASN A 7 -3.33 20.00 6.03
N CYS A 8 -3.26 21.34 6.07
CA CYS A 8 -3.64 22.10 7.26
C CYS A 8 -4.52 23.32 6.97
N ASP A 9 -4.98 23.47 5.72
CA ASP A 9 -5.86 24.54 5.26
C ASP A 9 -5.33 25.96 5.51
N ALA A 10 -4.02 26.11 5.71
CA ALA A 10 -3.38 27.41 5.82
C ALA A 10 -3.38 28.11 4.45
N GLU A 11 -3.67 29.41 4.47
CA GLU A 11 -3.81 30.23 3.27
C GLU A 11 -2.63 31.20 3.12
N TYR A 12 -2.10 31.31 1.91
CA TYR A 12 -0.96 32.16 1.59
C TYR A 12 -1.27 33.01 0.36
N GLU A 13 -0.99 34.30 0.47
CA GLU A 13 -1.05 35.23 -0.66
C GLU A 13 0.35 35.39 -1.24
N VAL A 14 0.52 35.02 -2.50
CA VAL A 14 1.79 35.11 -3.21
C VAL A 14 1.60 35.82 -4.55
N ASP A 15 2.64 36.52 -5.00
CA ASP A 15 2.65 37.11 -6.33
C ASP A 15 2.58 36.01 -7.41
N ALA A 16 1.90 36.27 -8.52
CA ALA A 16 1.81 35.33 -9.63
C ALA A 16 3.20 35.04 -10.24
N ALA A 17 4.10 36.03 -10.25
CA ALA A 17 5.47 35.87 -10.74
C ALA A 17 6.34 34.94 -9.86
N ALA A 18 5.87 34.58 -8.66
CA ALA A 18 6.60 33.68 -7.76
C ALA A 18 6.53 32.20 -8.19
N ILE A 19 5.62 31.86 -9.11
CA ILE A 19 5.47 30.50 -9.67
C ILE A 19 5.67 30.58 -11.18
N PRO A 20 6.79 30.03 -11.69
CA PRO A 20 7.09 30.03 -13.11
C PRO A 20 6.08 29.20 -13.91
N GLU A 21 6.05 29.40 -15.23
CA GLU A 21 5.22 28.64 -16.18
C GLU A 21 5.36 27.11 -16.04
N GLY A 22 6.57 26.63 -15.73
CA GLY A 22 6.83 25.21 -15.51
C GLY A 22 6.32 24.67 -14.18
N GLY A 23 5.61 25.47 -13.38
CA GLY A 23 5.21 25.17 -12.01
C GLY A 23 6.38 25.21 -11.02
N ARG A 24 6.07 25.07 -9.72
CA ARG A 24 7.08 25.07 -8.65
C ARG A 24 6.63 24.26 -7.44
N ASP A 25 7.57 23.58 -6.80
CA ASP A 25 7.38 22.99 -5.48
C ASP A 25 7.28 24.08 -4.40
N VAL A 26 6.17 24.07 -3.67
CA VAL A 26 5.89 24.99 -2.56
C VAL A 26 5.78 24.21 -1.26
N GLN A 27 6.31 24.77 -0.17
CA GLN A 27 6.27 24.16 1.16
C GLN A 27 5.47 25.02 2.12
N CYS A 28 4.52 24.40 2.82
CA CYS A 28 3.73 25.06 3.84
C CYS A 28 4.61 25.43 5.04
N SER A 29 4.62 26.70 5.43
CA SER A 29 5.36 27.16 6.62
C SER A 29 4.73 26.71 7.94
N ASN A 30 3.44 26.35 7.94
CA ASN A 30 2.71 25.96 9.15
C ASN A 30 2.90 24.47 9.49
N CYS A 31 2.78 23.58 8.50
CA CYS A 31 2.86 22.13 8.73
C CYS A 31 4.00 21.41 7.98
N GLY A 32 4.79 22.14 7.17
CA GLY A 32 5.93 21.58 6.42
C GLY A 32 5.57 20.73 5.20
N HIS A 33 4.29 20.57 4.87
CA HIS A 33 3.84 19.79 3.71
C HIS A 33 4.27 20.48 2.40
N ALA A 34 4.93 19.73 1.51
CA ALA A 34 5.34 20.20 0.21
C ALA A 34 4.41 19.66 -0.87
N TRP A 35 3.96 20.53 -1.77
CA TRP A 35 3.15 20.17 -2.94
C TRP A 35 3.60 20.97 -4.16
N PHE A 36 3.25 20.48 -5.34
CA PHE A 36 3.56 21.15 -6.59
C PHE A 36 2.42 22.08 -6.99
N GLN A 37 2.73 23.32 -7.33
CA GLN A 37 1.75 24.32 -7.75
C GLN A 37 2.04 24.76 -9.18
N LEU A 38 1.02 24.76 -10.03
CA LEU A 38 1.10 25.20 -11.42
C LEU A 38 0.95 26.73 -11.51
N SER A 39 1.38 27.31 -12.63
CA SER A 39 1.12 28.73 -12.90
C SER A 39 -0.39 28.92 -13.16
N PRO A 40 -0.95 30.08 -12.80
CA PRO A 40 -2.36 30.37 -13.06
C PRO A 40 -2.71 30.34 -14.56
N ASP A 41 -1.73 30.64 -15.42
CA ASP A 41 -1.91 30.62 -16.87
C ASP A 41 -2.02 29.18 -17.40
N VAL A 42 -1.15 28.27 -16.95
CA VAL A 42 -1.25 26.83 -17.31
C VAL A 42 -2.51 26.21 -16.72
N GLU A 43 -2.92 26.57 -15.49
CA GLU A 43 -4.20 26.13 -14.92
C GLU A 43 -5.39 26.58 -15.78
N ALA A 44 -5.35 27.79 -16.33
CA ALA A 44 -6.40 28.31 -17.20
C ALA A 44 -6.43 27.62 -18.58
N GLU A 45 -5.28 27.33 -19.16
CA GLU A 45 -5.17 26.57 -20.42
C GLU A 45 -5.73 25.16 -20.25
N LEU A 46 -5.33 24.46 -19.18
CA LEU A 46 -5.77 23.09 -18.91
C LEU A 46 -7.29 23.03 -18.66
N ALA A 47 -7.85 24.02 -17.96
CA ALA A 47 -9.29 24.14 -17.77
C ALA A 47 -10.04 24.43 -19.09
N ALA A 48 -9.44 25.21 -19.99
CA ALA A 48 -10.02 25.47 -21.32
C ALA A 48 -9.98 24.22 -22.22
N GLU A 49 -8.92 23.42 -22.15
CA GLU A 49 -8.85 22.12 -22.83
C GLU A 49 -9.88 21.15 -22.26
N GLU A 50 -10.00 21.04 -20.93
CA GLU A 50 -11.00 20.17 -20.30
C GLU A 50 -12.43 20.53 -20.70
N ALA A 51 -12.74 21.84 -20.83
CA ALA A 51 -14.02 22.31 -21.33
C ALA A 51 -14.30 21.96 -22.81
N LEU A 52 -13.28 21.70 -23.62
CA LEU A 52 -13.45 21.16 -24.98
C LEU A 52 -13.76 19.66 -24.99
N PHE A 53 -13.31 18.91 -23.98
CA PHE A 53 -13.52 17.47 -23.89
C PHE A 53 -14.80 17.08 -23.14
N ASP A 54 -15.41 18.00 -22.38
CA ASP A 54 -16.72 17.76 -21.78
C ASP A 54 -17.82 17.76 -22.86
N ALA A 55 -18.62 16.70 -22.89
CA ALA A 55 -19.58 16.44 -23.97
C ALA A 55 -20.65 17.55 -24.02
N PRO A 56 -21.14 17.94 -25.21
CA PRO A 56 -22.19 18.95 -25.31
C PRO A 56 -23.42 18.51 -24.50
N PRO A 57 -24.12 19.45 -23.84
CA PRO A 57 -25.28 19.11 -23.01
C PRO A 57 -26.27 18.28 -23.84
N PRO A 58 -26.91 17.26 -23.25
CA PRO A 58 -27.78 16.37 -24.00
C PRO A 58 -28.90 17.19 -24.62
N ILE A 59 -28.86 17.32 -25.94
CA ILE A 59 -29.97 17.85 -26.72
C ILE A 59 -31.10 16.87 -26.51
N ALA A 60 -32.06 17.24 -25.67
CA ALA A 60 -33.30 16.51 -25.46
C ALA A 60 -34.11 16.53 -26.77
N ALA A 61 -33.82 15.58 -27.65
CA ALA A 61 -34.63 15.28 -28.83
C ALA A 61 -35.20 13.87 -28.65
N ALA A 62 -36.47 13.85 -28.23
CA ALA A 62 -37.27 12.66 -28.08
C ALA A 62 -37.36 11.88 -29.40
N VAL A 63 -36.91 10.62 -29.37
CA VAL A 63 -37.38 9.58 -30.31
C VAL A 63 -37.90 8.44 -29.45
N ALA A 64 -39.23 8.45 -29.25
CA ALA A 64 -39.95 7.37 -28.62
C ALA A 64 -39.98 6.18 -29.58
N ILE A 65 -39.37 5.06 -29.18
CA ILE A 65 -39.56 3.76 -29.82
C ILE A 65 -40.62 3.01 -28.98
N PRO A 66 -41.78 2.64 -29.55
CA PRO A 66 -42.80 1.90 -28.81
C PRO A 66 -42.37 0.42 -28.62
N PRO A 67 -42.68 -0.20 -27.46
CA PRO A 67 -42.44 -1.63 -27.24
C PRO A 67 -43.55 -2.47 -27.88
N VAL A 68 -43.19 -3.50 -28.64
CA VAL A 68 -44.13 -4.55 -29.07
C VAL A 68 -44.12 -5.66 -28.02
N THR A 69 -45.29 -5.98 -27.50
CA THR A 69 -45.54 -7.06 -26.54
C THR A 69 -46.02 -8.33 -27.22
N ALA A 70 -45.56 -9.46 -26.66
CA ALA A 70 -46.25 -10.75 -26.49
C ALA A 70 -46.60 -11.61 -27.73
N ALA A 71 -45.99 -12.78 -27.78
CA ALA A 71 -46.68 -14.02 -28.15
C ALA A 71 -46.09 -15.20 -27.35
N ALA A 72 -46.95 -15.84 -26.58
CA ALA A 72 -46.69 -17.03 -25.78
C ALA A 72 -46.71 -18.30 -26.64
N THR A 73 -45.99 -19.33 -26.22
CA THR A 73 -46.34 -20.73 -26.52
C THR A 73 -46.01 -21.58 -25.30
N GLU A 74 -47.03 -22.24 -24.80
CA GLU A 74 -47.04 -23.15 -23.66
C GLU A 74 -46.92 -24.62 -24.13
N VAL A 75 -46.15 -25.39 -23.35
CA VAL A 75 -46.38 -26.79 -22.91
C VAL A 75 -46.12 -27.94 -23.91
N VAL A 76 -45.15 -28.81 -23.56
CA VAL A 76 -45.37 -30.25 -23.31
C VAL A 76 -44.51 -30.70 -22.12
N THR A 77 -45.18 -31.38 -21.20
CA THR A 77 -44.74 -31.98 -19.94
C THR A 77 -44.08 -33.36 -20.12
N GLY A 78 -43.31 -33.77 -19.11
CA GLY A 78 -43.31 -35.16 -18.64
C GLY A 78 -41.94 -35.82 -18.48
N ALA A 79 -41.48 -35.95 -17.23
CA ALA A 79 -41.13 -37.24 -16.62
C ALA A 79 -40.45 -37.00 -15.25
N GLU A 80 -41.24 -37.09 -14.19
CA GLU A 80 -40.75 -37.50 -12.88
C GLU A 80 -40.05 -38.87 -13.02
N HIS A 81 -38.89 -39.04 -12.38
CA HIS A 81 -38.29 -40.35 -12.20
C HIS A 81 -38.09 -40.63 -10.72
N ASP A 82 -38.66 -41.77 -10.37
CA ASP A 82 -38.90 -42.38 -9.08
C ASP A 82 -37.60 -42.85 -8.43
N ASP A 83 -37.63 -42.86 -7.10
CA ASP A 83 -36.64 -43.41 -6.19
C ASP A 83 -36.52 -44.94 -6.38
N VAL A 84 -35.31 -45.44 -6.63
CA VAL A 84 -35.00 -46.89 -6.64
C VAL A 84 -33.69 -47.12 -5.88
N PRO A 85 -33.61 -48.12 -4.98
CA PRO A 85 -32.52 -48.24 -4.02
C PRO A 85 -31.23 -48.82 -4.63
N GLU A 86 -30.12 -48.35 -4.07
CA GLU A 86 -28.73 -48.60 -4.43
C GLU A 86 -28.31 -50.08 -4.26
N PRO A 87 -27.73 -50.74 -5.29
CA PRO A 87 -26.94 -51.95 -5.12
C PRO A 87 -25.44 -51.63 -5.07
N ASP A 88 -24.74 -52.33 -4.17
CA ASP A 88 -23.30 -52.28 -3.87
C ASP A 88 -22.39 -51.85 -5.05
N ALA A 89 -21.73 -50.71 -4.87
CA ALA A 89 -20.71 -50.19 -5.76
C ALA A 89 -19.38 -50.97 -5.62
N PRO A 90 -18.73 -51.40 -6.73
CA PRO A 90 -17.38 -51.97 -6.68
C PRO A 90 -16.33 -50.89 -6.31
N PRO A 91 -15.17 -51.27 -5.76
CA PRO A 91 -14.16 -50.32 -5.32
C PRO A 91 -13.59 -49.47 -6.47
N SER A 92 -13.51 -48.15 -6.25
CA SER A 92 -12.93 -47.19 -7.20
C SER A 92 -11.45 -47.49 -7.49
N PRO A 93 -10.98 -47.32 -8.74
CA PRO A 93 -9.57 -47.48 -9.09
C PRO A 93 -8.70 -46.35 -8.47
N PRO A 94 -7.40 -46.60 -8.24
CA PRO A 94 -6.51 -45.59 -7.69
C PRO A 94 -6.35 -44.40 -8.65
N ALA A 95 -6.42 -43.19 -8.09
CA ALA A 95 -6.24 -41.94 -8.82
C ALA A 95 -4.82 -41.84 -9.43
N PRO A 96 -4.68 -41.31 -10.65
CA PRO A 96 -3.37 -41.20 -11.31
C PRO A 96 -2.47 -40.18 -10.61
N GLU A 97 -1.20 -40.53 -10.44
CA GLU A 97 -0.15 -39.64 -9.91
C GLU A 97 0.06 -38.42 -10.83
N PRO A 98 0.35 -37.22 -10.28
CA PRO A 98 0.48 -36.01 -11.07
C PRO A 98 1.73 -36.08 -11.96
N ALA A 99 1.53 -36.15 -13.28
CA ALA A 99 2.61 -36.08 -14.24
C ALA A 99 3.26 -34.69 -14.20
N LEU A 100 4.57 -34.65 -13.94
CA LEU A 100 5.40 -33.44 -14.03
C LEU A 100 5.34 -32.90 -15.46
N ARG A 101 4.96 -31.64 -15.62
CA ARG A 101 4.94 -30.97 -16.92
C ARG A 101 6.37 -30.65 -17.34
N SER A 102 6.83 -31.20 -18.45
CA SER A 102 8.13 -30.86 -19.03
C SER A 102 8.07 -29.47 -19.66
N ILE A 103 9.05 -28.62 -19.35
CA ILE A 103 9.21 -27.29 -19.97
C ILE A 103 9.80 -27.49 -21.37
N ASP A 104 9.28 -26.74 -22.36
CA ASP A 104 9.74 -26.77 -23.74
C ASP A 104 11.23 -26.38 -23.86
N GLU A 105 11.96 -27.02 -24.78
CA GLU A 105 13.41 -26.81 -24.94
C GLU A 105 13.77 -25.36 -25.30
N SER A 106 12.91 -24.64 -26.03
CA SER A 106 13.10 -23.23 -26.35
C SER A 106 13.08 -22.33 -25.11
N VAL A 107 12.24 -22.65 -24.13
CA VAL A 107 12.17 -21.93 -22.85
C VAL A 107 13.38 -22.24 -21.98
N LEU A 108 13.86 -23.49 -21.98
CA LEU A 108 15.11 -23.86 -21.30
C LEU A 108 16.32 -23.15 -21.92
N ALA A 109 16.34 -22.95 -23.24
CA ALA A 109 17.41 -22.19 -23.90
C ALA A 109 17.42 -20.73 -23.45
N VAL A 110 16.24 -20.07 -23.39
CA VAL A 110 16.11 -18.69 -22.91
C VAL A 110 16.50 -18.57 -21.44
N LEU A 111 16.04 -19.49 -20.58
CA LEU A 111 16.40 -19.48 -19.16
C LEU A 111 17.90 -19.68 -18.91
N ARG A 112 18.57 -20.49 -19.74
CA ARG A 112 20.03 -20.65 -19.68
C ARG A 112 20.76 -19.38 -20.14
N GLU A 113 20.26 -18.71 -21.18
CA GLU A 113 20.84 -17.44 -21.63
C GLU A 113 20.70 -16.34 -20.58
N GLU A 114 19.51 -16.17 -20.00
CA GLU A 114 19.26 -15.19 -18.94
C GLU A 114 20.07 -15.50 -17.68
N ALA A 115 20.17 -16.78 -17.29
CA ALA A 115 21.00 -17.19 -16.17
C ALA A 115 22.48 -16.87 -16.41
N ALA A 116 22.98 -17.07 -17.63
CA ALA A 116 24.35 -16.71 -17.99
C ALA A 116 24.58 -15.20 -17.96
N ARG A 117 23.62 -14.40 -18.46
CA ARG A 117 23.70 -12.93 -18.40
C ARG A 117 23.68 -12.40 -16.97
N GLU A 118 22.83 -12.94 -16.11
CA GLU A 118 22.77 -12.53 -14.70
C GLU A 118 24.07 -12.92 -13.97
N VAL A 119 24.62 -14.11 -14.21
CA VAL A 119 25.92 -14.51 -13.62
C VAL A 119 27.05 -13.57 -14.06
N GLU A 120 27.06 -13.16 -15.32
CA GLU A 120 28.07 -12.22 -15.82
C GLU A 120 27.87 -10.81 -15.26
N ALA A 121 26.62 -10.33 -15.17
CA ALA A 121 26.30 -9.07 -14.49
C ALA A 121 26.74 -9.09 -13.03
N ARG A 122 26.51 -10.21 -12.33
CA ARG A 122 26.97 -10.41 -10.96
C ARG A 122 28.49 -10.44 -10.83
N LYS A 123 29.23 -11.00 -11.79
CA LYS A 123 30.71 -10.95 -11.78
C LYS A 123 31.24 -9.52 -11.94
N VAL A 124 30.59 -8.73 -12.79
CA VAL A 124 30.96 -7.31 -12.98
C VAL A 124 30.62 -6.49 -11.73
N GLU A 125 29.50 -6.80 -11.07
CA GLU A 125 29.05 -6.12 -9.85
C GLU A 125 29.66 -6.65 -8.56
N THR A 126 30.23 -7.86 -8.54
CA THR A 126 30.86 -8.37 -7.33
C THR A 126 32.06 -7.50 -7.00
N PRO A 127 32.05 -6.76 -5.87
CA PRO A 127 33.29 -6.21 -5.35
C PRO A 127 34.22 -7.40 -5.12
N VAL A 128 35.49 -7.25 -5.48
CA VAL A 128 36.54 -8.21 -5.10
C VAL A 128 36.35 -8.46 -3.61
N VAL A 129 35.86 -9.65 -3.26
CA VAL A 129 35.82 -10.08 -1.87
C VAL A 129 37.30 -10.27 -1.55
N GLU A 130 37.91 -9.21 -1.05
CA GLU A 130 39.23 -9.21 -0.44
C GLU A 130 39.16 -10.22 0.69
N THR A 131 39.50 -11.47 0.40
CA THR A 131 39.73 -12.48 1.42
C THR A 131 40.91 -11.96 2.21
N GLN A 132 40.65 -11.31 3.34
CA GLN A 132 41.68 -10.83 4.25
C GLN A 132 42.38 -12.03 4.89
N THR A 133 43.24 -12.70 4.12
CA THR A 133 44.21 -13.68 4.60
C THR A 133 45.29 -13.04 5.47
N GLU A 134 45.37 -11.71 5.49
CA GLU A 134 46.26 -10.87 6.31
C GLU A 134 45.63 -10.37 7.61
N LEU A 135 44.44 -10.85 8.00
CA LEU A 135 44.06 -10.76 9.41
C LEU A 135 44.94 -11.79 10.13
N GLY A 136 46.11 -11.35 10.60
CA GLY A 136 47.16 -12.11 11.29
C GLY A 136 46.72 -12.73 12.62
N LEU A 137 45.59 -13.43 12.59
CA LEU A 137 45.20 -14.41 13.56
C LEU A 137 45.98 -15.68 13.19
N GLU A 138 47.15 -15.80 13.79
CA GLU A 138 47.80 -17.10 13.92
C GLU A 138 46.73 -18.09 14.42
N PRO A 139 46.51 -19.24 13.75
CA PRO A 139 45.58 -20.23 14.26
C PRO A 139 45.97 -20.51 15.71
N PRO A 140 45.04 -20.43 16.68
CA PRO A 140 45.43 -20.42 18.08
C PRO A 140 46.20 -21.68 18.42
N ALA A 141 47.52 -21.55 18.58
CA ALA A 141 48.31 -22.52 19.29
C ALA A 141 47.86 -22.44 20.76
N ALA A 142 47.28 -23.54 21.24
CA ALA A 142 46.92 -23.78 22.63
C ALA A 142 45.77 -22.92 23.23
N GLY A 143 44.60 -23.55 23.27
CA GLY A 143 43.62 -23.28 24.32
C GLY A 143 44.21 -23.63 25.69
N MET A 144 44.44 -22.60 26.53
CA MET A 144 44.70 -22.76 27.98
C MET A 144 44.53 -21.44 28.75
N GLY A 145 44.69 -20.27 28.11
CA GLY A 145 44.58 -18.96 28.80
C GLY A 145 43.17 -18.54 29.21
N ALA A 146 42.15 -18.83 28.39
CA ALA A 146 40.76 -18.51 28.74
C ALA A 146 40.23 -19.36 29.92
N VAL A 147 40.75 -20.58 30.07
CA VAL A 147 40.46 -21.50 31.18
C VAL A 147 41.19 -21.05 32.45
N ALA A 148 42.45 -20.59 32.33
CA ALA A 148 43.21 -20.02 33.45
C ALA A 148 42.55 -18.76 34.06
N ARG A 149 41.99 -17.88 33.21
CA ARG A 149 41.23 -16.70 33.67
C ARG A 149 39.92 -17.07 34.39
N ARG A 150 39.27 -18.16 33.97
CA ARG A 150 38.10 -18.71 34.67
C ARG A 150 38.45 -19.33 36.03
N LEU A 151 39.60 -20.00 36.15
CA LEU A 151 40.10 -20.54 37.43
C LEU A 151 40.53 -19.44 38.42
N ALA A 152 41.10 -18.34 37.93
CA ALA A 152 41.46 -17.20 38.78
C ALA A 152 40.22 -16.53 39.41
N ARG A 153 39.10 -16.48 38.69
CA ARG A 153 37.83 -15.92 39.20
C ARG A 153 37.16 -16.79 40.27
N LEU A 154 37.42 -18.09 40.27
CA LEU A 154 36.95 -19.06 41.28
C LEU A 154 37.81 -19.07 42.56
N LYS A 155 39.02 -18.49 42.53
CA LYS A 155 39.99 -18.54 43.65
C LYS A 155 40.02 -17.29 44.53
N GLY A 156 39.17 -16.30 44.25
CA GLY A 156 38.87 -15.19 45.17
C GLY A 156 40.06 -14.29 45.52
N GLU A 157 40.47 -13.41 44.60
CA GLU A 157 41.28 -12.23 44.89
C GLU A 157 40.65 -10.99 44.23
N PRO A 158 40.75 -9.79 44.86
CA PRO A 158 39.87 -8.67 44.55
C PRO A 158 40.30 -7.89 43.30
N GLU A 159 39.30 -7.60 42.46
CA GLU A 159 39.36 -6.72 41.29
C GLU A 159 39.44 -5.26 41.74
N VAL A 160 40.47 -4.53 41.30
CA VAL A 160 40.68 -3.11 41.63
C VAL A 160 39.78 -2.25 40.74
N VAL A 161 38.91 -1.47 41.39
CA VAL A 161 37.93 -0.56 40.79
C VAL A 161 38.62 0.60 40.04
N ALA A 162 38.24 0.83 38.78
CA ALA A 162 38.54 2.05 38.04
C ALA A 162 37.30 2.96 37.94
N LYS A 163 37.48 4.26 38.19
CA LYS A 163 36.46 5.34 38.24
C LYS A 163 35.88 5.68 36.85
N PRO A 164 34.69 6.32 36.77
CA PRO A 164 33.85 6.37 35.56
C PRO A 164 34.30 7.45 34.57
N GLN A 165 34.29 7.11 33.28
CA GLN A 165 34.39 8.05 32.16
C GLN A 165 33.06 8.80 31.97
N THR A 166 33.14 10.06 31.60
CA THR A 166 32.02 11.01 31.55
C THR A 166 31.06 10.73 30.37
N ARG A 167 29.74 10.83 30.62
CA ARG A 167 28.57 10.60 29.73
C ARG A 167 28.59 11.26 28.33
N ARG A 168 29.57 12.11 28.02
CA ARG A 168 29.61 12.98 26.84
C ARG A 168 30.23 12.33 25.59
N GLU A 169 30.80 11.13 25.71
CA GLU A 169 31.31 10.33 24.58
C GLU A 169 30.36 9.19 24.16
N MET A 170 29.14 9.13 24.72
CA MET A 170 28.17 8.03 24.49
C MET A 170 26.97 8.39 23.61
N LEU A 171 26.96 9.56 22.97
CA LEU A 171 25.89 9.95 22.06
C LEU A 171 26.50 10.34 20.71
N PRO A 172 26.24 9.57 19.63
CA PRO A 172 26.56 9.96 18.26
C PRO A 172 26.01 11.36 17.94
N GLU A 173 26.76 12.18 17.22
CA GLU A 173 26.37 13.55 16.88
C GLU A 173 25.19 13.58 15.90
N ILE A 174 24.27 14.50 16.13
CA ILE A 174 22.96 14.60 15.45
C ILE A 174 23.13 15.00 13.96
N GLU A 175 24.28 15.54 13.59
CA GLU A 175 24.66 15.88 12.22
C GLU A 175 24.86 14.64 11.30
N GLU A 176 25.24 13.48 11.83
CA GLU A 176 25.41 12.24 11.04
C GLU A 176 24.08 11.54 10.71
N ILE A 177 23.05 11.79 11.54
CA ILE A 177 21.73 11.15 11.37
C ILE A 177 20.94 11.82 10.22
N ASN A 178 21.04 13.15 10.04
CA ASN A 178 20.34 13.84 8.96
C ASN A 178 20.97 13.61 7.57
N SER A 179 22.28 13.38 7.51
CA SER A 179 22.98 13.13 6.24
C SER A 179 22.67 11.74 5.68
N THR A 180 22.57 10.72 6.56
CA THR A 180 22.21 9.35 6.17
C THR A 180 20.73 9.20 5.76
N LEU A 181 19.84 10.04 6.30
CA LEU A 181 18.41 10.03 5.96
C LEU A 181 18.11 10.69 4.59
N ARG A 182 18.80 11.79 4.23
CA ARG A 182 18.58 12.43 2.92
C ARG A 182 19.15 11.60 1.76
N ALA A 183 20.33 11.01 1.93
CA ALA A 183 20.96 10.16 0.92
C ALA A 183 20.16 8.87 0.60
N SER A 184 19.41 8.32 1.57
CA SER A 184 18.51 7.17 1.34
C SER A 184 17.18 7.55 0.69
N SER A 185 16.72 8.81 0.80
CA SER A 185 15.45 9.23 0.18
C SER A 185 15.61 9.59 -1.30
N GLU A 186 16.75 10.18 -1.68
CA GLU A 186 17.01 10.67 -3.04
C GLU A 186 17.23 9.52 -4.04
N LYS A 187 17.74 8.37 -3.59
CA LYS A 187 17.92 7.18 -4.45
C LYS A 187 16.63 6.37 -4.67
N ARG A 188 15.53 6.68 -3.96
CA ARG A 188 14.25 5.93 -4.06
C ARG A 188 13.23 6.59 -5.00
N THR A 189 13.31 7.89 -5.22
CA THR A 189 12.39 8.66 -6.08
C THR A 189 12.76 8.61 -7.57
N GLY A 190 14.03 8.34 -7.91
CA GLY A 190 14.49 8.38 -9.32
C GLY A 190 14.27 7.12 -10.16
N GLN A 191 13.87 5.98 -9.57
CA GLN A 191 13.87 4.68 -10.27
C GLN A 191 12.56 3.88 -10.14
N SER A 192 11.52 4.48 -9.57
CA SER A 192 10.27 3.81 -9.19
C SER A 192 9.06 4.12 -10.08
N ALA A 193 9.25 4.85 -11.18
CA ALA A 193 8.17 5.17 -12.14
C ALA A 193 8.19 4.33 -13.44
N ALA A 194 9.22 3.52 -13.69
CA ALA A 194 9.42 2.90 -15.02
C ALA A 194 9.37 1.35 -15.05
N TYR A 195 9.06 0.66 -13.94
CA TYR A 195 9.17 -0.81 -13.91
C TYR A 195 8.06 -1.55 -13.13
N SER A 196 6.92 -0.92 -12.88
CA SER A 196 5.82 -1.54 -12.12
C SER A 196 4.86 -2.42 -12.94
N ASP A 197 5.27 -2.93 -14.11
CA ASP A 197 4.38 -3.68 -15.03
C ASP A 197 4.79 -5.13 -15.34
N SER A 198 5.78 -5.72 -14.67
CA SER A 198 6.01 -7.16 -14.85
C SER A 198 6.68 -7.81 -13.65
N MET A 199 5.87 -8.53 -12.88
CA MET A 199 6.18 -9.71 -12.08
C MET A 199 7.56 -9.81 -11.42
N ALA A 200 7.57 -9.73 -10.09
CA ALA A 200 8.58 -10.41 -9.27
C ALA A 200 7.98 -10.81 -7.91
N GLU A 201 7.44 -12.02 -7.86
CA GLU A 201 7.43 -12.83 -6.64
C GLU A 201 8.89 -13.14 -6.26
N THR A 202 9.34 -12.61 -5.14
CA THR A 202 10.00 -13.29 -3.99
C THR A 202 11.03 -12.39 -3.29
N GLY A 203 10.92 -12.31 -1.96
CA GLY A 203 12.10 -12.21 -1.10
C GLY A 203 12.65 -10.82 -0.76
N GLY A 204 11.79 -9.87 -0.41
CA GLY A 204 12.22 -8.61 0.21
C GLY A 204 11.37 -8.24 1.41
N GLN A 205 11.64 -8.83 2.59
CA GLN A 205 11.01 -8.43 3.86
C GLN A 205 11.43 -7.01 4.28
N LYS A 206 10.94 -5.98 3.58
CA LYS A 206 11.04 -4.56 4.00
C LYS A 206 9.83 -3.76 3.50
N SER A 207 8.64 -4.02 4.07
CA SER A 207 7.59 -3.02 4.42
C SER A 207 6.22 -3.70 4.69
N SER A 208 6.17 -4.63 5.64
CA SER A 208 4.91 -5.32 6.03
C SER A 208 3.80 -4.38 6.51
N PHE A 209 4.13 -3.16 6.97
CA PHE A 209 3.15 -2.16 7.41
C PHE A 209 2.34 -1.55 6.24
N ARG A 210 2.97 -1.29 5.09
CA ARG A 210 2.28 -0.68 3.94
C ARG A 210 1.30 -1.64 3.28
N SER A 211 1.62 -2.94 3.26
CA SER A 211 0.72 -3.96 2.71
C SER A 211 -0.58 -4.09 3.51
N GLY A 212 -0.51 -4.01 4.85
CA GLY A 212 -1.69 -4.06 5.71
C GLY A 212 -2.56 -2.81 5.61
N PHE A 213 -1.93 -1.64 5.51
CA PHE A 213 -2.65 -0.38 5.29
C PHE A 213 -3.38 -0.36 3.94
N VAL A 214 -2.71 -0.79 2.86
CA VAL A 214 -3.34 -0.87 1.53
C VAL A 214 -4.48 -1.89 1.54
N LEU A 215 -4.30 -3.05 2.17
CA LEU A 215 -5.39 -4.02 2.34
C LEU A 215 -6.59 -3.41 3.05
N MET A 216 -6.37 -2.67 4.15
CA MET A 216 -7.45 -1.99 4.87
C MET A 216 -8.13 -0.91 4.03
N LEU A 217 -7.38 -0.17 3.22
CA LEU A 217 -7.93 0.84 2.32
C LEU A 217 -8.81 0.19 1.24
N VAL A 218 -8.34 -0.93 0.65
CA VAL A 218 -9.15 -1.71 -0.30
C VAL A 218 -10.42 -2.23 0.37
N VAL A 219 -10.32 -2.79 1.58
CA VAL A 219 -11.50 -3.24 2.35
C VAL A 219 -12.47 -2.09 2.62
N ALA A 220 -11.96 -0.90 2.98
CA ALA A 220 -12.79 0.29 3.20
C ALA A 220 -13.53 0.71 1.92
N VAL A 221 -12.85 0.70 0.76
CA VAL A 221 -13.46 0.99 -0.54
C VAL A 221 -14.52 -0.05 -0.91
N VAL A 222 -14.27 -1.34 -0.65
CA VAL A 222 -15.24 -2.42 -0.88
C VAL A 222 -16.48 -2.24 0.00
N LEU A 223 -16.31 -1.95 1.29
CA LEU A 223 -17.42 -1.68 2.20
C LEU A 223 -18.22 -0.45 1.78
N LEU A 224 -17.54 0.64 1.41
CA LEU A 224 -18.17 1.85 0.87
C LEU A 224 -18.98 1.53 -0.38
N THR A 225 -18.41 0.77 -1.31
CA THR A 225 -19.09 0.35 -2.55
C THR A 225 -20.31 -0.50 -2.24
N ALA A 226 -20.20 -1.44 -1.29
CA ALA A 226 -21.32 -2.25 -0.83
C ALA A 226 -22.43 -1.41 -0.18
N TYR A 227 -22.10 -0.35 0.57
CA TYR A 227 -23.07 0.60 1.12
C TYR A 227 -23.80 1.37 0.02
N VAL A 228 -23.08 1.92 -0.97
CA VAL A 228 -23.67 2.68 -2.09
C VAL A 228 -24.53 1.78 -3.01
N MET A 229 -24.08 0.55 -3.27
CA MET A 229 -24.77 -0.42 -4.11
C MET A 229 -25.77 -1.31 -3.35
N ALA A 230 -25.96 -1.10 -2.04
CA ALA A 230 -26.89 -1.87 -1.22
C ALA A 230 -28.28 -2.08 -1.85
N PRO A 231 -28.98 -1.06 -2.42
CA PRO A 231 -30.30 -1.28 -3.02
C PRO A 231 -30.26 -2.18 -4.27
N LYS A 232 -29.18 -2.14 -5.04
CA LYS A 232 -29.00 -3.03 -6.20
C LYS A 232 -28.67 -4.46 -5.78
N LEU A 233 -27.84 -4.63 -4.75
CA LEU A 233 -27.51 -5.95 -4.19
C LEU A 233 -28.74 -6.64 -3.59
N GLN A 234 -29.64 -5.88 -2.96
CA GLN A 234 -30.90 -6.42 -2.41
C GLN A 234 -31.83 -6.96 -3.51
N GLN A 235 -31.84 -6.35 -4.70
CA GLN A 235 -32.65 -6.79 -5.83
C GLN A 235 -32.10 -8.07 -6.49
N GLN A 236 -30.77 -8.18 -6.56
CA GLN A 236 -30.09 -9.33 -7.17
C GLN A 236 -29.98 -10.53 -6.22
N PHE A 237 -29.83 -10.28 -4.92
CA PHE A 237 -29.65 -11.30 -3.89
C PHE A 237 -30.64 -11.12 -2.73
N PRO A 238 -31.91 -11.57 -2.89
CA PRO A 238 -32.93 -11.41 -1.86
C PRO A 238 -32.57 -12.07 -0.52
N ALA A 239 -31.80 -13.16 -0.57
CA ALA A 239 -31.34 -13.87 0.63
C ALA A 239 -30.40 -13.03 1.52
N ALA A 240 -29.66 -12.07 0.92
CA ALA A 240 -28.72 -11.20 1.65
C ALA A 240 -29.38 -9.89 2.13
N ALA A 241 -30.66 -9.66 1.83
CA ALA A 241 -31.31 -8.38 2.04
C ALA A 241 -31.32 -7.94 3.52
N GLY A 242 -31.61 -8.87 4.44
CA GLY A 242 -31.61 -8.57 5.88
C GLY A 242 -30.24 -8.15 6.41
N ALA A 243 -29.17 -8.82 5.99
CA ALA A 243 -27.80 -8.49 6.40
C ALA A 243 -27.36 -7.12 5.84
N LEU A 244 -27.68 -6.83 4.59
CA LEU A 244 -27.39 -5.54 3.96
C LEU A 244 -28.17 -4.39 4.63
N GLN A 245 -29.43 -4.60 4.98
CA GLN A 245 -30.22 -3.60 5.71
C GLN A 245 -29.64 -3.33 7.10
N ALA A 246 -29.25 -4.36 7.84
CA ALA A 246 -28.60 -4.20 9.14
C ALA A 246 -27.28 -3.42 9.03
N TYR A 247 -26.46 -3.73 8.01
CA TYR A 247 -25.23 -3.01 7.74
C TYR A 247 -25.46 -1.53 7.44
N VAL A 248 -26.36 -1.21 6.49
CA VAL A 248 -26.69 0.18 6.13
C VAL A 248 -27.23 0.95 7.34
N ALA A 249 -28.14 0.35 8.11
CA ALA A 249 -28.69 0.97 9.32
C ALA A 249 -27.61 1.28 10.37
N ALA A 250 -26.62 0.39 10.55
CA ALA A 250 -25.51 0.63 11.47
C ALA A 250 -24.61 1.79 11.00
N VAL A 251 -24.32 1.86 9.69
CA VAL A 251 -23.55 2.97 9.10
C VAL A 251 -24.31 4.29 9.27
N ASP A 252 -25.60 4.31 8.96
CA ASP A 252 -26.43 5.51 9.08
C ASP A 252 -26.54 6.01 10.52
N ALA A 253 -26.72 5.09 11.48
CA ALA A 253 -26.71 5.42 12.90
C ALA A 253 -25.37 6.05 13.33
N GLY A 254 -24.25 5.50 12.84
CA GLY A 254 -22.92 6.06 13.07
C GLY A 254 -22.75 7.46 12.48
N ARG A 255 -23.25 7.71 11.27
CA ARG A 255 -23.20 9.04 10.61
C ARG A 255 -24.01 10.07 11.38
N VAL A 256 -25.23 9.72 11.79
CA VAL A 256 -26.12 10.60 12.57
C VAL A 256 -25.51 10.90 13.94
N TRP A 257 -24.92 9.89 14.58
CA TRP A 257 -24.21 10.08 15.85
C TRP A 257 -23.03 11.05 15.72
N LEU A 258 -22.20 10.90 14.68
CA LEU A 258 -21.04 11.75 14.44
C LEU A 258 -21.46 13.20 14.12
N ASP A 259 -22.51 13.40 13.34
CA ASP A 259 -23.09 14.72 13.08
C ASP A 259 -23.62 15.37 14.36
N GLY A 260 -24.30 14.61 15.22
CA GLY A 260 -24.74 15.06 16.54
C GLY A 260 -23.57 15.45 17.45
N ALA A 261 -22.51 14.66 17.47
CA ALA A 261 -21.29 14.94 18.23
C ALA A 261 -20.60 16.23 17.75
N LEU A 262 -20.50 16.42 16.42
CA LEU A 262 -19.92 17.62 15.83
C LEU A 262 -20.75 18.88 16.15
N LYS A 263 -22.08 18.81 16.03
CA LYS A 263 -22.98 19.92 16.39
C LYS A 263 -22.88 20.28 17.86
N SER A 264 -22.79 19.29 18.74
CA SER A 264 -22.59 19.50 20.18
C SER A 264 -21.25 20.20 20.45
N ALA A 265 -20.16 19.72 19.85
CA ALA A 265 -18.84 20.34 20.00
C ALA A 265 -18.81 21.80 19.52
N ILE A 266 -19.41 22.09 18.36
CA ILE A 266 -19.55 23.46 17.85
C ILE A 266 -20.41 24.31 18.79
N GLY A 267 -21.48 23.75 19.36
CA GLY A 267 -22.32 24.42 20.34
C GLY A 267 -21.55 24.82 21.61
N VAL A 268 -20.72 23.93 22.14
CA VAL A 268 -19.84 24.21 23.30
C VAL A 268 -18.84 25.33 22.98
N LEU A 269 -18.19 25.27 21.82
CA LEU A 269 -17.23 26.31 21.39
C LEU A 269 -17.91 27.68 21.23
N LYS A 270 -19.11 27.73 20.63
CA LYS A 270 -19.89 28.97 20.52
C LYS A 270 -20.35 29.48 21.89
N GLY A 271 -20.71 28.59 22.81
CA GLY A 271 -21.05 28.94 24.19
C GLY A 271 -19.87 29.59 24.93
N LEU A 272 -18.66 29.04 24.76
CA LEU A 272 -17.43 29.59 25.35
C LEU A 272 -17.00 30.91 24.70
N ALA A 273 -17.24 31.10 23.40
CA ALA A 273 -16.93 32.34 22.70
C ALA A 273 -17.99 33.44 22.94
N GLY A 274 -19.24 33.07 23.17
CA GLY A 274 -20.36 33.97 23.47
C GLY A 274 -20.44 34.40 24.94
N SER A 275 -19.75 33.70 25.85
CA SER A 275 -19.58 34.13 27.24
C SER A 275 -18.47 35.18 27.35
N LYS A 276 -18.74 36.40 26.89
CA LYS A 276 -17.94 37.58 27.24
C LYS A 276 -18.80 38.48 28.14
N PRO A 277 -18.33 38.86 29.34
CA PRO A 277 -19.12 39.66 30.29
C PRO A 277 -19.43 41.06 29.76
#